data_AF-A0A7T7UVE3-F1
#
_entry.id   AF-A0A7T7UVE3-F1
#
_cell.length_a   1.000
_cell.length_b   1.000
_cell.length_c   1.000
_cell.angle_alpha   90.00
_cell.angle_beta   90.00
_cell.angle_gamma   90.00
#
_symmetry.space_group_name_H-M   'P 1'
#
loop_
_entity.id
_entity.type
_entity.pdbx_description
1 polymer ?
#
loop_
_entity_poly.entity_id
_entity_poly.type
_entity_poly.pdbx_seq_one_letter_code
_entity_poly.pdbx_strand_id
1 'polypeptide(L)'
;MRTNGPYNYGYYEGWSSINDTFDIYVLLILLVVAISISGVFSRENESNMVSIILSSRNGVKKLSKAKIIASGLYIVLLSLIMILILTIPNLCFYGTSGWDFPVQILNTKILYSWNLLDLYLIRIAISLVTALSFGSLCLFLSSITKKTYIVNVISMLFIIASFLLPDVRNRLFVQIAMLLPLQLNGVLYYSYISYSLFGKIFNIYQIGPVINVLIMILLSLIAALYFRKQELK
;
A
#
# COMPACT_ATOMS: atom_id res chain seq x y z
N MET A 1 25.23 -12.03 13.74
CA MET A 1 25.11 -11.00 14.79
C MET A 1 24.79 -11.72 16.09
N ARG A 2 25.59 -11.53 17.15
CA ARG A 2 25.39 -12.16 18.47
C ARG A 2 24.45 -11.27 19.30
N THR A 3 23.46 -11.86 19.95
CA THR A 3 22.65 -11.20 20.97
C THR A 3 23.46 -11.14 22.27
N ASN A 4 23.67 -9.94 22.82
CA ASN A 4 24.47 -9.70 24.03
C ASN A 4 23.63 -9.79 25.33
N GLY A 5 22.86 -10.87 25.53
CA GLY A 5 22.12 -11.09 26.78
C GLY A 5 21.03 -12.16 26.67
N PRO A 6 20.52 -12.68 27.81
CA PRO A 6 19.39 -13.61 27.81
C PRO A 6 18.14 -12.93 27.20
N TYR A 7 17.30 -13.70 26.51
CA TYR A 7 16.01 -13.19 26.04
C TYR A 7 15.19 -12.75 27.25
N ASN A 8 14.94 -11.45 27.39
CA ASN A 8 13.99 -10.95 28.37
C ASN A 8 12.60 -11.38 27.92
N TYR A 9 12.11 -12.49 28.49
CA TYR A 9 10.74 -12.93 28.33
C TYR A 9 9.85 -12.04 29.20
N GLY A 10 9.00 -11.25 28.57
CA GLY A 10 7.91 -10.54 29.24
C GLY A 10 6.62 -10.65 28.43
N TYR A 11 5.56 -10.02 28.90
CA TYR A 11 4.29 -10.01 28.19
C TYR A 11 4.39 -9.19 26.89
N TYR A 12 4.14 -9.82 25.73
CA TYR A 12 4.19 -9.17 24.41
C TYR A 12 3.00 -9.54 23.50
N GLU A 13 1.98 -10.22 24.02
CA GLU A 13 0.86 -10.74 23.22
C GLU A 13 0.14 -9.64 22.44
N GLY A 14 -0.06 -8.45 23.02
CA GLY A 14 -0.72 -7.33 22.32
C GLY A 14 -0.01 -6.93 21.02
N TRP A 15 1.32 -6.87 21.04
CA TRP A 15 2.13 -6.55 19.87
C TRP A 15 2.13 -7.70 18.85
N SER A 16 2.13 -8.96 19.32
CA SER A 16 2.00 -10.13 18.45
C SER A 16 0.64 -10.15 17.74
N SER A 17 -0.46 -9.94 18.48
CA SER A 17 -1.81 -9.92 17.93
C SER A 17 -2.01 -8.79 16.91
N ILE A 18 -1.47 -7.60 17.18
CA ILE A 18 -1.47 -6.49 16.21
C ILE A 18 -0.71 -6.93 14.95
N ASN A 19 0.48 -7.50 15.12
CA ASN A 19 1.31 -7.94 14.01
C ASN A 19 0.61 -9.01 13.16
N ASP A 20 -0.01 -10.02 13.77
CA ASP A 20 -0.65 -11.11 13.03
C ASP A 20 -1.91 -10.65 12.28
N THR A 21 -2.64 -9.69 12.85
CA THR A 21 -3.89 -9.20 12.25
C THR A 21 -3.64 -8.11 11.18
N PHE A 22 -2.47 -7.46 11.21
CA PHE A 22 -2.17 -6.30 10.37
C PHE A 22 -2.36 -6.56 8.86
N ASP A 23 -1.99 -7.73 8.35
CA ASP A 23 -2.11 -8.04 6.90
C ASP A 23 -3.57 -8.05 6.42
N ILE A 24 -4.47 -8.58 7.24
CA ILE A 24 -5.91 -8.57 6.97
C ILE A 24 -6.43 -7.13 6.94
N TYR A 25 -5.97 -6.27 7.84
CA TYR A 25 -6.36 -4.85 7.86
C TYR A 25 -5.87 -4.10 6.63
N VAL A 26 -4.66 -4.39 6.15
CA VAL A 26 -4.17 -3.78 4.91
C VAL A 26 -4.97 -4.25 3.70
N LEU A 27 -5.35 -5.52 3.64
CA LEU A 27 -6.26 -6.02 2.62
C LEU A 27 -7.60 -5.26 2.63
N LEU A 28 -8.18 -5.02 3.81
CA LEU A 28 -9.41 -4.24 3.95
C LEU A 28 -9.24 -2.79 3.47
N ILE A 29 -8.12 -2.14 3.80
CA ILE A 29 -7.79 -0.80 3.29
C ILE A 29 -7.79 -0.79 1.76
N LEU A 30 -7.09 -1.75 1.14
CA LEU A 30 -6.99 -1.84 -0.31
C LEU A 30 -8.35 -2.07 -0.98
N LEU A 31 -9.22 -2.88 -0.37
CA LEU A 31 -10.56 -3.13 -0.87
C LEU A 31 -11.44 -1.87 -0.83
N VAL A 32 -11.40 -1.13 0.29
CA VAL A 32 -12.15 0.13 0.41
C VAL A 32 -11.60 1.19 -0.55
N VAL A 33 -10.28 1.25 -0.72
CA VAL A 33 -9.62 2.14 -1.69
C VAL A 33 -10.04 1.80 -3.12
N ALA A 34 -10.08 0.51 -3.50
CA ALA A 34 -10.55 0.08 -4.82
C ALA A 34 -11.97 0.59 -5.12
N ILE A 35 -12.90 0.37 -4.19
CA ILE A 35 -14.30 0.76 -4.36
C ILE A 35 -14.44 2.28 -4.45
N SER A 36 -13.86 3.01 -3.49
CA SER A 36 -13.98 4.47 -3.40
C SER A 36 -13.33 5.22 -4.56
N ILE A 37 -12.14 4.78 -5.00
CA ILE A 37 -11.37 5.45 -6.05
C ILE A 37 -11.85 5.08 -7.45
N SER A 38 -12.44 3.89 -7.61
CA SER A 38 -12.92 3.40 -8.92
C SER A 38 -13.74 4.44 -9.68
N GLY A 39 -14.58 5.20 -8.96
CA GLY A 39 -15.49 6.20 -9.52
C GLY A 39 -14.97 7.62 -9.68
N VAL A 40 -13.70 7.90 -9.36
CA VAL A 40 -13.19 9.28 -9.36
C VAL A 40 -13.21 9.92 -10.76
N PHE A 41 -12.86 9.16 -11.80
CA PHE A 41 -12.90 9.63 -13.20
C PHE A 41 -13.97 8.91 -14.02
N SER A 42 -14.10 7.59 -13.84
CA SER A 42 -15.03 6.77 -14.62
C SER A 42 -16.51 7.19 -14.45
N ARG A 43 -16.90 7.77 -13.31
CA ARG A 43 -18.28 8.21 -13.07
C ARG A 43 -18.67 9.43 -13.91
N GLU A 44 -17.71 10.28 -14.26
CA GLU A 44 -17.95 11.42 -15.17
C GLU A 44 -18.09 10.97 -16.62
N ASN A 45 -17.31 9.95 -16.99
CA ASN A 45 -17.44 9.29 -18.29
C ASN A 45 -18.79 8.56 -18.41
N GLU A 46 -19.28 7.98 -17.32
CA GLU A 46 -20.57 7.25 -17.27
C GLU A 46 -21.77 8.21 -17.30
N SER A 47 -21.68 9.38 -16.67
CA SER A 47 -22.76 10.38 -16.62
C SER A 47 -22.77 11.38 -17.78
N ASN A 48 -21.87 11.22 -18.77
CA ASN A 48 -21.66 12.18 -19.87
C ASN A 48 -21.39 13.63 -19.40
N MET A 49 -20.91 13.83 -18.17
CA MET A 49 -20.61 15.16 -17.63
C MET A 49 -19.36 15.81 -18.26
N VAL A 50 -18.61 15.04 -19.04
CA VAL A 50 -17.39 15.47 -19.74
C VAL A 50 -17.63 16.74 -20.59
N SER A 51 -18.77 16.81 -21.30
CA SER A 51 -19.11 17.97 -22.14
C SER A 51 -19.35 19.26 -21.34
N ILE A 52 -19.87 19.13 -20.12
CA ILE A 52 -20.08 20.26 -19.20
C ILE A 52 -18.73 20.74 -18.66
N ILE A 53 -17.84 19.82 -18.28
CA ILE A 53 -16.50 20.14 -17.77
C ILE A 53 -15.68 20.91 -18.83
N LEU A 54 -15.79 20.53 -20.10
CA LEU A 54 -15.14 21.18 -21.25
C LEU A 54 -15.54 22.64 -21.47
N SER A 55 -16.79 22.99 -21.19
CA SER A 55 -17.26 24.38 -21.32
C SER A 55 -16.76 25.31 -20.20
N SER A 56 -16.10 24.75 -19.16
CA SER A 56 -15.59 25.55 -18.05
C SER A 56 -14.16 26.07 -18.29
N ARG A 57 -13.97 27.38 -18.09
CA ARG A 57 -12.71 28.12 -18.36
C ARG A 57 -11.45 27.55 -17.68
N ASN A 58 -11.60 26.81 -16.58
CA ASN A 58 -10.50 26.29 -15.76
C ASN A 58 -10.61 24.78 -15.46
N GLY A 59 -11.60 24.08 -16.01
CA GLY A 59 -12.03 22.76 -15.52
C GLY A 59 -10.96 21.70 -15.59
N VAL A 60 -10.57 21.31 -16.81
CA VAL A 60 -9.83 20.06 -17.06
C VAL A 60 -8.54 19.94 -16.24
N LYS A 61 -7.66 20.95 -16.31
CA LYS A 61 -6.32 20.87 -15.68
C LYS A 61 -6.38 21.02 -14.16
N LYS A 62 -7.24 21.89 -13.63
CA LYS A 62 -7.36 22.13 -12.18
C LYS A 62 -8.17 21.03 -11.50
N LEU A 63 -9.24 20.56 -12.14
CA LEU A 63 -10.09 19.47 -11.63
C LEU A 63 -9.31 18.16 -11.51
N SER A 64 -8.57 17.76 -12.55
CA SER A 64 -7.77 16.53 -12.51
C SER A 64 -6.72 16.55 -11.39
N LYS A 65 -6.03 17.69 -11.18
CA LYS A 65 -5.09 17.85 -10.05
C LYS A 65 -5.80 17.79 -8.70
N ALA A 66 -6.92 18.50 -8.55
CA ALA A 66 -7.69 18.53 -7.32
C ALA A 66 -8.18 17.12 -6.94
N LYS A 67 -8.63 16.32 -7.92
CA LYS A 67 -9.03 14.93 -7.70
C LYS A 67 -7.89 14.05 -7.21
N ILE A 68 -6.73 14.11 -7.84
CA ILE A 68 -5.56 13.31 -7.43
C ILE A 68 -5.16 13.67 -5.99
N ILE A 69 -5.13 14.96 -5.65
CA ILE A 69 -4.81 15.42 -4.29
C ILE A 69 -5.88 14.96 -3.29
N ALA A 70 -7.16 15.12 -3.62
CA ALA A 70 -8.27 14.70 -2.77
C ALA A 70 -8.27 13.18 -2.54
N SER A 71 -8.03 12.38 -3.59
CA SER A 71 -7.90 10.93 -3.47
C SER A 71 -6.69 10.54 -2.61
N GLY A 72 -5.54 11.22 -2.76
CA GLY A 72 -4.38 11.00 -1.90
C GLY A 72 -4.69 11.27 -0.42
N LEU A 73 -5.30 12.41 -0.12
CA LEU A 73 -5.71 12.77 1.24
C LEU A 73 -6.74 11.77 1.81
N TYR A 74 -7.69 11.33 0.99
CA TYR A 74 -8.66 10.32 1.38
C TYR A 74 -8.00 9.00 1.76
N ILE A 75 -7.04 8.51 0.97
CA ILE A 75 -6.31 7.26 1.27
C ILE A 75 -5.53 7.39 2.59
N VAL A 76 -4.86 8.53 2.82
CA VAL A 76 -4.09 8.78 4.06
C VAL A 76 -5.02 8.83 5.28
N LEU A 77 -6.15 9.52 5.20
CA LEU A 77 -7.12 9.59 6.29
C LEU A 77 -7.73 8.22 6.58
N LEU A 78 -8.12 7.49 5.54
CA LEU A 78 -8.71 6.16 5.67
C LEU A 78 -7.75 5.17 6.33
N SER A 79 -6.49 5.15 5.89
CA SER A 79 -5.45 4.30 6.48
C SER A 79 -5.17 4.67 7.93
N LEU A 80 -5.07 5.96 8.28
CA LEU A 80 -4.93 6.40 9.68
C LEU A 80 -6.08 5.92 10.57
N ILE A 81 -7.32 6.07 10.10
CA ILE A 81 -8.51 5.60 10.84
C ILE A 81 -8.46 4.08 11.04
N MET A 82 -8.15 3.33 9.98
CA MET A 82 -8.08 1.87 10.06
C MET A 82 -6.95 1.38 10.99
N ILE A 83 -5.80 2.06 11.00
CA ILE A 83 -4.71 1.76 11.93
C ILE A 83 -5.15 2.01 13.38
N LEU A 84 -5.85 3.12 13.65
CA LEU A 84 -6.38 3.40 14.99
C LEU A 84 -7.39 2.33 15.44
N ILE A 85 -8.27 1.89 14.54
CA ILE A 85 -9.23 0.81 14.80
C ILE A 85 -8.52 -0.52 15.09
N LEU A 86 -7.39 -0.80 14.43
CA LEU A 86 -6.58 -1.97 14.75
C LEU A 86 -5.92 -1.84 16.12
N THR A 87 -5.35 -0.68 16.44
CA THR A 87 -4.42 -0.58 17.57
C THR A 87 -5.07 -0.26 18.89
N ILE A 88 -6.08 0.60 18.91
CA ILE A 88 -6.73 1.01 20.16
C ILE A 88 -7.33 -0.21 20.88
N PRO A 89 -8.14 -1.08 20.24
CA PRO A 89 -8.71 -2.24 20.92
C PRO A 89 -7.63 -3.21 21.41
N ASN A 90 -6.65 -3.52 20.57
CA ASN A 90 -5.57 -4.44 20.96
C ASN A 90 -4.77 -3.91 22.15
N LEU A 91 -4.42 -2.62 22.17
CA LEU A 91 -3.71 -2.02 23.30
C LEU A 91 -4.61 -1.90 24.55
N CYS A 92 -5.93 -1.73 24.41
CA CYS A 92 -6.86 -1.73 25.53
C CYS A 92 -7.03 -3.12 26.17
N PHE A 93 -7.06 -4.19 25.37
CA PHE A 93 -7.26 -5.56 25.87
C PHE A 93 -5.98 -6.20 26.40
N TYR A 94 -4.88 -6.06 25.65
CA TYR A 94 -3.61 -6.71 25.96
C TYR A 94 -2.61 -5.79 26.69
N GLY A 95 -2.86 -4.46 26.70
CA GLY A 95 -1.92 -3.50 27.27
C GLY A 95 -0.76 -3.14 26.33
N THR A 96 0.11 -2.25 26.79
CA THR A 96 1.23 -1.67 26.02
C THR A 96 2.60 -2.25 26.38
N SER A 97 2.65 -3.23 27.30
CA SER A 97 3.90 -3.85 27.74
C SER A 97 4.59 -4.60 26.59
N GLY A 98 5.92 -4.69 26.67
CA GLY A 98 6.74 -5.43 25.71
C GLY A 98 7.10 -4.70 24.42
N TRP A 99 6.81 -3.41 24.29
CA TRP A 99 7.14 -2.61 23.09
C TRP A 99 8.65 -2.56 22.77
N ASP A 100 9.49 -2.60 23.80
CA ASP A 100 10.96 -2.50 23.72
C ASP A 100 11.64 -3.86 23.46
N PHE A 101 10.86 -4.94 23.37
CA PHE A 101 11.43 -6.25 23.11
C PHE A 101 11.95 -6.39 21.68
N PRO A 102 13.04 -7.14 21.49
CA PRO A 102 13.58 -7.41 20.17
C PRO A 102 12.59 -8.23 19.34
N VAL A 103 12.46 -7.89 18.05
CA VAL A 103 11.55 -8.57 17.11
C VAL A 103 11.84 -10.07 16.97
N GLN A 104 13.08 -10.50 17.28
CA GLN A 104 13.47 -11.91 17.33
C GLN A 104 12.62 -12.76 18.30
N ILE A 105 11.92 -12.15 19.26
CA ILE A 105 10.97 -12.86 20.15
C ILE A 105 9.79 -13.41 19.35
N LEU A 106 9.31 -12.71 18.32
CA LEU A 106 8.26 -13.23 17.44
C LEU A 106 8.75 -14.45 16.68
N ASN A 107 9.99 -14.39 16.18
CA ASN A 107 10.61 -15.48 15.45
C ASN A 107 12.13 -15.25 15.27
N THR A 108 12.93 -16.27 15.57
CA THR A 108 14.39 -16.21 15.51
C THR A 108 14.96 -16.10 14.10
N LYS A 109 14.15 -16.32 13.06
CA LYS A 109 14.53 -16.12 11.65
C LYS A 109 14.70 -14.65 11.27
N ILE A 110 14.23 -13.72 12.10
CA ILE A 110 14.26 -12.29 11.79
C ILE A 110 15.67 -11.73 12.07
N LEU A 111 16.35 -11.29 11.02
CA LEU A 111 17.73 -10.78 11.10
C LEU A 111 17.85 -9.29 11.43
N TYR A 112 16.73 -8.57 11.51
CA TYR A 112 16.70 -7.14 11.80
C TYR A 112 16.85 -6.89 13.30
N SER A 113 17.74 -5.98 13.68
CA SER A 113 17.89 -5.49 15.05
C SER A 113 16.87 -4.39 15.34
N TRP A 114 15.59 -4.74 15.27
CA TRP A 114 14.46 -3.83 15.54
C TRP A 114 13.77 -4.24 16.84
N ASN A 115 13.13 -3.27 17.49
CA ASN A 115 12.18 -3.53 18.57
C ASN A 115 10.77 -3.71 18.01
N LEU A 116 9.85 -4.26 18.80
CA LEU A 116 8.46 -4.50 18.37
C LEU A 116 7.76 -3.20 17.96
N LEU A 117 8.05 -2.10 18.64
CA LEU A 117 7.55 -0.78 18.25
C LEU A 117 8.08 -0.32 16.88
N ASP A 118 9.37 -0.53 16.61
CA ASP A 118 9.98 -0.17 15.33
C ASP A 118 9.36 -0.97 14.18
N LEU A 119 9.17 -2.28 14.38
CA LEU A 119 8.50 -3.14 13.42
C LEU A 119 7.10 -2.61 13.11
N TYR A 120 6.33 -2.27 14.14
CA TYR A 120 4.98 -1.74 13.99
C TYR A 120 4.96 -0.42 13.20
N LEU A 121 5.84 0.53 13.51
CA LEU A 121 5.97 1.79 12.77
C LEU A 121 6.39 1.59 11.31
N ILE A 122 7.33 0.69 11.06
CA ILE A 122 7.77 0.33 9.70
C ILE A 122 6.61 -0.25 8.90
N ARG A 123 5.81 -1.15 9.50
CA ARG A 123 4.64 -1.73 8.83
C ARG A 123 3.57 -0.70 8.52
N ILE A 124 3.33 0.28 9.40
CA ILE A 124 2.45 1.42 9.10
C ILE A 124 2.97 2.24 7.92
N ALA A 125 4.26 2.57 7.90
CA ALA A 125 4.83 3.36 6.82
C ALA A 125 4.69 2.64 5.47
N ILE A 126 4.88 1.32 5.45
CA ILE A 126 4.72 0.51 4.24
C ILE A 126 3.25 0.40 3.84
N SER A 127 2.34 0.20 4.79
CA SER A 127 0.91 0.13 4.48
C SER A 127 0.37 1.43 3.88
N LEU A 128 0.89 2.58 4.31
CA LEU A 128 0.60 3.88 3.71
C LEU A 128 1.11 3.98 2.27
N VAL A 129 2.37 3.64 2.03
CA VAL A 129 2.98 3.73 0.69
C VAL A 129 2.30 2.78 -0.30
N THR A 130 1.96 1.58 0.15
CA THR A 130 1.25 0.58 -0.67
C THR A 130 -0.19 0.96 -0.96
N ALA A 131 -0.92 1.51 0.02
CA ALA A 131 -2.27 2.01 -0.20
C ALA A 131 -2.28 3.20 -1.19
N LEU A 132 -1.31 4.11 -1.08
CA LEU A 132 -1.17 5.25 -2.00
C LEU A 132 -0.80 4.81 -3.43
N SER A 133 0.16 3.90 -3.57
CA SER A 133 0.56 3.37 -4.87
C SER A 133 -0.56 2.53 -5.51
N PHE A 134 -1.27 1.71 -4.75
CA PHE A 134 -2.47 1.02 -5.25
C PHE A 134 -3.59 1.99 -5.62
N GLY A 135 -3.85 3.02 -4.80
CA GLY A 135 -4.83 4.05 -5.14
C GLY A 135 -4.49 4.79 -6.44
N SER A 136 -3.20 5.02 -6.72
CA SER A 136 -2.77 5.59 -8.00
C SER A 136 -3.02 4.65 -9.20
N LEU A 137 -2.87 3.33 -9.03
CA LEU A 137 -3.27 2.34 -10.03
C LEU A 137 -4.78 2.38 -10.29
N CYS A 138 -5.60 2.48 -9.24
CA CYS A 138 -7.04 2.62 -9.36
C CYS A 138 -7.44 3.92 -10.08
N LEU A 139 -6.79 5.05 -9.78
CA LEU A 139 -7.01 6.32 -10.49
C LEU A 139 -6.67 6.21 -11.97
N PHE A 140 -5.55 5.55 -12.30
CA PHE A 140 -5.15 5.31 -13.67
C PHE A 140 -6.18 4.44 -14.42
N LEU A 141 -6.60 3.33 -13.85
CA LEU A 141 -7.66 2.48 -14.41
C LEU A 141 -8.97 3.24 -14.57
N SER A 142 -9.34 4.08 -13.59
CA SER A 142 -10.52 4.94 -13.63
C SER A 142 -10.45 5.96 -14.76
N SER A 143 -9.27 6.49 -15.07
CA SER A 143 -9.09 7.45 -16.17
C SER A 143 -9.21 6.83 -17.56
N ILE A 144 -8.87 5.54 -17.72
CA ILE A 144 -8.91 4.88 -19.04
C ILE A 144 -10.30 4.32 -19.35
N THR A 145 -11.02 3.90 -18.33
CA THR A 145 -12.29 3.18 -18.47
C THR A 145 -13.49 4.13 -18.43
N LYS A 146 -14.58 3.72 -19.09
CA LYS A 146 -15.83 4.49 -19.16
C LYS A 146 -16.86 4.09 -18.10
N LYS A 147 -16.69 2.94 -17.45
CA LYS A 147 -17.65 2.39 -16.48
C LYS A 147 -16.98 2.13 -15.14
N THR A 148 -17.59 2.64 -14.08
CA THR A 148 -17.15 2.51 -12.69
C THR A 148 -16.98 1.04 -12.26
N TYR A 149 -17.96 0.20 -12.56
CA TYR A 149 -17.95 -1.23 -12.24
C TYR A 149 -16.73 -1.97 -12.83
N ILE A 150 -16.32 -1.66 -14.06
CA ILE A 150 -15.18 -2.33 -14.73
C ILE A 150 -13.88 -2.05 -13.97
N VAL A 151 -13.68 -0.82 -13.50
CA VAL A 151 -12.50 -0.46 -12.69
C VAL A 151 -12.46 -1.30 -11.43
N ASN A 152 -13.59 -1.40 -10.73
CA ASN A 152 -13.67 -2.12 -9.48
C ASN A 152 -13.35 -3.61 -9.66
N VAL A 153 -13.93 -4.25 -10.67
CA VAL A 153 -13.65 -5.65 -11.01
C VAL A 153 -12.16 -5.86 -11.33
N ILE A 154 -11.56 -5.01 -12.16
CA ILE A 154 -10.14 -5.12 -12.51
C ILE A 154 -9.28 -4.94 -11.24
N SER A 155 -9.57 -3.95 -10.41
CA SER A 155 -8.81 -3.72 -9.17
C SER A 155 -8.92 -4.89 -8.18
N MET A 156 -10.10 -5.51 -8.05
CA MET A 156 -10.27 -6.73 -7.24
C MET A 156 -9.46 -7.90 -7.82
N LEU A 157 -9.45 -8.05 -9.13
CA LEU A 157 -8.68 -9.10 -9.80
C LEU A 157 -7.18 -8.92 -9.57
N PHE A 158 -6.69 -7.68 -9.56
CA PHE A 158 -5.30 -7.36 -9.18
C PHE A 158 -4.99 -7.74 -7.72
N ILE A 159 -5.88 -7.43 -6.77
CA ILE A 159 -5.71 -7.82 -5.36
C ILE A 159 -5.62 -9.35 -5.27
N ILE A 160 -6.59 -10.07 -5.83
CA ILE A 160 -6.65 -11.54 -5.80
C ILE A 160 -5.42 -12.17 -6.47
N ALA A 161 -5.05 -11.68 -7.65
CA ALA A 161 -3.86 -12.16 -8.37
C ALA A 161 -2.58 -11.96 -7.55
N SER A 162 -2.50 -10.87 -6.77
CA SER A 162 -1.33 -10.60 -5.93
C SER A 162 -1.18 -11.60 -4.79
N PHE A 163 -2.29 -12.08 -4.23
CA PHE A 163 -2.30 -13.12 -3.20
C PHE A 163 -2.07 -14.54 -3.74
N LEU A 164 -2.43 -14.78 -5.01
CA LEU A 164 -2.31 -16.10 -5.65
C LEU A 164 -0.96 -16.32 -6.36
N LEU A 165 -0.02 -15.38 -6.28
CA LEU A 165 1.25 -15.52 -6.97
C LEU A 165 2.03 -16.72 -6.42
N PRO A 166 2.28 -17.74 -7.26
CA PRO A 166 2.94 -18.97 -6.80
C PRO A 166 4.39 -18.70 -6.43
N ASP A 167 4.93 -19.53 -5.53
CA ASP A 167 6.36 -19.54 -5.20
C ASP A 167 7.15 -20.06 -6.41
N VAL A 168 7.45 -19.14 -7.34
CA VAL A 168 8.14 -19.48 -8.58
C VAL A 168 9.62 -19.67 -8.29
N ARG A 169 10.21 -20.75 -8.81
CA ARG A 169 11.66 -21.03 -8.64
C ARG A 169 12.58 -19.97 -9.27
N ASN A 170 12.05 -19.09 -10.12
CA ASN A 170 12.83 -18.05 -10.79
C ASN A 170 13.01 -16.82 -9.90
N ARG A 171 14.21 -16.66 -9.34
CA ARG A 171 14.57 -15.59 -8.40
C ARG A 171 14.30 -14.18 -8.93
N LEU A 172 14.54 -13.93 -10.21
CA LEU A 172 14.33 -12.61 -10.82
C LEU A 172 12.85 -12.24 -10.87
N PHE A 173 11.99 -13.21 -11.19
CA PHE A 173 10.55 -12.99 -11.23
C PHE A 173 10.01 -12.65 -9.85
N VAL A 174 10.43 -13.39 -8.82
CA VAL A 174 10.04 -13.13 -7.42
C VAL A 174 10.53 -11.74 -6.97
N GLN A 175 11.77 -11.37 -7.30
CA GLN A 175 12.31 -10.04 -7.00
C GLN A 175 11.49 -8.91 -7.65
N ILE A 176 11.08 -9.06 -8.91
CA ILE A 176 10.27 -8.02 -9.56
C ILE A 176 8.85 -8.00 -9.00
N ALA A 177 8.25 -9.18 -8.80
CA ALA A 177 6.90 -9.30 -8.28
C ALA A 177 6.78 -8.68 -6.88
N MET A 178 7.78 -8.86 -6.02
CA MET A 178 7.76 -8.32 -4.66
C MET A 178 7.89 -6.80 -4.57
N LEU A 179 8.25 -6.13 -5.67
CA LEU A 179 8.24 -4.67 -5.76
C LEU A 179 6.84 -4.12 -6.11
N LEU A 180 5.89 -4.98 -6.47
CA LEU A 180 4.51 -4.55 -6.73
C LEU A 180 3.88 -3.99 -5.46
N PRO A 181 3.06 -2.92 -5.58
CA PRO A 181 2.35 -2.30 -4.45
C PRO A 181 1.65 -3.27 -3.52
N LEU A 182 1.04 -4.30 -4.10
CA LEU A 182 0.21 -5.27 -3.40
C LEU A 182 1.04 -6.31 -2.65
N GLN A 183 2.29 -6.56 -3.04
CA GLN A 183 3.16 -7.56 -2.40
C GLN A 183 3.99 -7.00 -1.25
N LEU A 184 4.25 -5.69 -1.24
CA LEU A 184 5.10 -5.05 -0.22
C LEU A 184 4.56 -5.11 1.21
N ASN A 185 3.25 -5.32 1.38
CA ASN A 185 2.65 -5.46 2.71
C ASN A 185 2.80 -6.85 3.32
N GLY A 186 3.25 -7.84 2.55
CA GLY A 186 3.44 -9.19 3.07
C GLY A 186 4.45 -9.22 4.21
N VAL A 187 4.52 -10.38 4.86
CA VAL A 187 5.44 -10.70 5.97
C VAL A 187 6.89 -10.86 5.49
N LEU A 188 7.40 -9.85 4.79
CA LEU A 188 8.67 -9.86 4.05
C LEU A 188 9.89 -9.80 4.98
N TYR A 189 9.69 -9.61 6.28
CA TYR A 189 10.76 -9.66 7.28
C TYR A 189 11.22 -11.11 7.55
N TYR A 190 10.48 -12.10 7.04
CA TYR A 190 10.92 -13.49 6.95
C TYR A 190 11.67 -13.82 5.64
N SER A 191 11.56 -13.00 4.61
CA SER A 191 12.14 -13.28 3.30
C SER A 191 13.52 -12.63 3.16
N TYR A 192 14.52 -13.41 2.75
CA TYR A 192 15.90 -12.97 2.58
C TYR A 192 16.14 -12.25 1.24
N ILE A 193 15.20 -11.42 0.82
CA ILE A 193 15.21 -10.86 -0.53
C ILE A 193 15.97 -9.55 -0.53
N SER A 194 17.22 -9.68 -0.96
CA SER A 194 18.17 -8.60 -1.14
C SER A 194 18.28 -8.23 -2.60
N TYR A 195 18.38 -6.94 -2.86
CA TYR A 195 18.57 -6.39 -4.20
C TYR A 195 19.96 -5.78 -4.28
N SER A 196 20.70 -6.07 -5.34
CA SER A 196 21.96 -5.41 -5.63
C SER A 196 21.72 -4.31 -6.66
N LEU A 197 21.85 -3.06 -6.24
CA LEU A 197 21.77 -1.88 -7.12
C LEU A 197 23.11 -1.15 -7.00
N PHE A 198 23.76 -0.91 -8.14
CA PHE A 198 25.03 -0.18 -8.21
C PHE A 198 26.12 -0.74 -7.27
N GLY A 199 26.22 -2.07 -7.14
CA GLY A 199 27.22 -2.74 -6.31
C GLY A 199 26.96 -2.68 -4.79
N LYS A 200 25.86 -2.05 -4.33
CA LYS A 200 25.42 -2.06 -2.93
C LYS A 200 24.22 -2.99 -2.75
N ILE A 201 24.23 -3.74 -1.65
CA ILE A 201 23.14 -4.63 -1.27
C ILE A 201 22.16 -3.82 -0.41
N PHE A 202 20.92 -3.77 -0.87
CA PHE A 202 19.83 -3.08 -0.20
C PHE A 202 18.72 -4.05 0.13
N ASN A 203 17.99 -3.72 1.19
CA ASN A 203 16.89 -4.53 1.67
C ASN A 203 15.56 -4.16 0.99
N ILE A 204 14.60 -5.08 0.98
CA ILE A 204 13.25 -4.84 0.44
C ILE A 204 12.55 -3.68 1.14
N TYR A 205 12.79 -3.52 2.45
CA TYR A 205 12.27 -2.39 3.25
C TYR A 205 12.87 -1.03 2.88
N GLN A 206 14.00 -0.99 2.17
CA GLN A 206 14.62 0.26 1.71
C GLN A 206 14.23 0.57 0.26
N ILE A 207 14.26 -0.41 -0.63
CA ILE A 207 13.98 -0.22 -2.05
C ILE A 207 12.47 -0.21 -2.35
N GLY A 208 11.72 -1.09 -1.70
CA GLY A 208 10.29 -1.28 -1.95
C GLY A 208 9.49 0.03 -1.87
N PRO A 209 9.59 0.77 -0.74
CA PRO A 209 8.89 2.04 -0.61
C PRO A 209 9.29 3.07 -1.67
N VAL A 210 10.58 3.18 -2.00
CA VAL A 210 11.10 4.13 -3.01
C VAL A 210 10.50 3.83 -4.38
N ILE A 211 10.52 2.56 -4.80
CA ILE A 211 9.95 2.15 -6.09
C ILE A 211 8.44 2.41 -6.12
N ASN A 212 7.73 2.19 -5.01
CA ASN A 212 6.28 2.40 -4.97
C ASN A 212 5.88 3.87 -4.97
N VAL A 213 6.68 4.73 -4.34
CA VAL A 213 6.53 6.19 -4.48
C VAL A 213 6.75 6.62 -5.94
N LEU A 214 7.75 6.07 -6.63
CA LEU A 214 7.97 6.36 -8.05
C LEU A 214 6.79 5.89 -8.91
N ILE A 215 6.29 4.67 -8.69
CA ILE A 215 5.10 4.12 -9.35
C ILE A 215 3.89 5.02 -9.11
N MET A 216 3.67 5.47 -7.86
CA MET A 216 2.59 6.38 -7.49
C MET A 216 2.64 7.69 -8.27
N ILE A 217 3.82 8.32 -8.35
CA ILE A 217 4.01 9.57 -9.08
C ILE A 217 3.77 9.36 -10.58
N LEU A 218 4.34 8.31 -11.16
CA LEU A 218 4.19 8.01 -12.59
C LEU A 218 2.73 7.75 -12.96
N LEU A 219 2.02 6.89 -12.22
CA LEU A 219 0.63 6.53 -12.53
C LEU A 219 -0.34 7.70 -12.34
N SER A 220 -0.16 8.50 -11.29
CA SER A 220 -0.98 9.70 -11.09
C SER A 220 -0.77 10.74 -12.19
N LEU A 221 0.47 10.92 -12.66
CA LEU A 221 0.76 11.78 -13.82
C LEU A 221 0.12 11.24 -15.10
N ILE A 222 0.24 9.94 -15.37
CA ILE A 222 -0.35 9.32 -16.57
C ILE A 222 -1.88 9.43 -16.51
N ALA A 223 -2.50 9.21 -15.36
CA ALA A 223 -3.95 9.37 -15.17
C ALA A 223 -4.40 10.81 -15.52
N ALA A 224 -3.66 11.82 -15.05
CA ALA A 224 -3.94 13.21 -15.35
C ALA A 224 -3.78 13.54 -16.85
N LEU A 225 -2.78 12.96 -17.52
CA LEU A 225 -2.55 13.15 -18.94
C LEU A 225 -3.61 12.46 -19.80
N TYR A 226 -4.05 11.26 -19.41
CA TYR A 226 -5.04 10.50 -20.17
C TYR A 226 -6.42 11.15 -20.08
N PHE A 227 -6.81 11.60 -18.88
CA PHE A 227 -8.04 12.37 -18.69
C PHE A 227 -8.05 13.62 -19.58
N ARG A 228 -6.94 14.37 -19.64
CA ARG A 228 -6.82 15.54 -20.55
C ARG A 228 -6.96 15.19 -22.02
N LYS A 229 -6.48 14.01 -22.45
CA LYS A 229 -6.56 13.58 -23.86
C LYS A 229 -7.96 13.12 -24.25
N GLN A 230 -8.70 12.50 -23.33
CA GLN A 230 -10.06 12.03 -23.59
C GLN A 230 -11.03 13.18 -23.84
N GLU A 231 -10.83 14.34 -23.21
CA GLU A 231 -11.72 15.50 -23.35
C GLU A 231 -11.41 16.37 -24.59
N LEU A 232 -10.27 16.19 -25.26
CA LEU A 232 -9.93 16.91 -26.50
C LEU A 232 -10.47 16.24 -27.78
N LYS A 233 -11.10 15.07 -27.66
CA LYS A 233 -11.73 14.32 -28.76
C LYS A 233 -13.24 14.50 -28.72
#